data_AF-A0A484GHV8-F1
#
_entry.id   AF-A0A484GHV8-F1
#
_cell.length_a   1.000
_cell.length_b   1.000
_cell.length_c   1.000
_cell.angle_alpha   90.00
_cell.angle_beta   90.00
_cell.angle_gamma   90.00
#
_symmetry.space_group_name_H-M   'P 1'
#
loop_
_entity.id
_entity.type
_entity.pdbx_description
1 polymer ?
#
loop_
_entity_poly.entity_id
_entity_poly.type
_entity_poly.pdbx_seq_one_letter_code
_entity_poly.pdbx_strand_id
1 'polypeptide(L)' 'YASWGDGEKWPENGSLNYNTILQMALYCCKTRKWTEIPYVQAFMVLYQN' A
#
# COMPACT_ATOMS: atom_id res chain seq x y z
N TYR A 1 10.56 6.04 10.83
CA TYR A 1 9.82 6.17 9.55
C TYR A 1 10.47 5.21 8.56
N ALA A 2 9.81 4.10 8.21
CA ALA A 2 10.42 3.10 7.35
C ALA A 2 10.52 3.65 5.92
N SER A 3 11.74 3.96 5.46
CA SER A 3 12.03 4.26 4.06
C SER A 3 12.04 2.97 3.26
N TRP A 4 11.19 2.90 2.25
CA TRP A 4 11.19 1.83 1.26
C TRP A 4 12.32 2.13 0.28
N GLY A 5 13.26 1.19 0.11
CA GLY A 5 14.32 1.33 -0.89
C GLY A 5 13.69 1.53 -2.26
N ASP A 6 14.14 2.57 -2.96
CA ASP A 6 13.59 3.14 -4.20
C ASP A 6 12.33 4.00 -4.07
N GLY A 7 12.40 5.05 -3.25
CA GLY A 7 11.86 6.37 -3.62
C GLY A 7 10.33 6.57 -3.62
N GLU A 8 9.52 5.52 -3.65
CA GLU A 8 8.07 5.64 -3.56
C GLU A 8 7.66 5.70 -2.09
N LYS A 9 7.77 6.91 -1.54
CA LYS A 9 7.14 7.26 -0.27
C LYS A 9 5.64 7.20 -0.49
N TRP A 10 4.91 6.47 0.36
CA TRP A 10 3.45 6.50 0.34
C TRP A 10 2.99 7.96 0.34
N PRO A 11 2.11 8.38 -0.59
CA PRO A 11 1.61 9.74 -0.59
C PRO A 11 0.97 10.04 0.78
N GLU A 12 1.28 11.20 1.36
CA GLU A 12 0.78 11.55 2.71
C GLU A 12 -0.76 11.54 2.78
N ASN A 13 -1.42 11.77 1.65
CA ASN A 13 -2.88 11.74 1.51
C ASN A 13 -3.42 10.37 1.06
N GLY A 14 -2.58 9.35 0.90
CA GLY A 14 -2.93 8.09 0.26
C GLY A 14 -3.16 8.22 -1.26
N SER A 15 -3.44 7.09 -1.90
CA SER A 15 -3.75 7.01 -3.33
C SER A 15 -4.83 5.96 -3.58
N LEU A 16 -5.79 6.28 -4.45
CA LEU A 16 -6.77 5.33 -4.97
C LEU A 16 -6.33 4.71 -6.31
N ASN A 17 -5.12 5.02 -6.79
CA ASN A 17 -4.60 4.39 -7.99
C ASN A 17 -4.34 2.90 -7.74
N TYR A 18 -4.99 2.03 -8.51
CA TYR A 18 -4.87 0.59 -8.40
C TYR A 18 -3.42 0.08 -8.42
N ASN A 19 -2.57 0.65 -9.29
CA ASN A 19 -1.17 0.22 -9.39
C ASN A 19 -0.41 0.51 -8.08
N THR A 20 -0.66 1.67 -7.46
CA THR A 20 -0.06 2.06 -6.18
C THR A 20 -0.56 1.15 -5.04
N ILE A 21 -1.86 0.84 -5.02
CA ILE A 21 -2.45 -0.08 -4.02
C ILE A 21 -1.86 -1.49 -4.17
N LEU A 22 -1.69 -1.97 -5.40
CA LEU A 22 -1.11 -3.29 -5.67
C LEU A 22 0.38 -3.37 -5.28
N GLN A 23 1.18 -2.34 -5.58
CA GLN A 23 2.58 -2.27 -5.14
C GLN A 23 2.70 -2.29 -3.62
N MET A 24 1.82 -1.57 -2.92
CA MET A 24 1.73 -1.55 -1.46
C MET A 24 1.40 -2.95 -0.91
N ALA A 25 0.43 -3.65 -1.51
CA ALA A 25 0.07 -5.03 -1.13
C ALA A 25 1.26 -5.98 -1.27
N LEU A 26 1.94 -5.93 -2.42
CA LEU A 26 3.08 -6.79 -2.75
C LEU A 26 4.24 -6.56 -1.78
N TYR A 27 4.51 -5.32 -1.42
CA TYR A 27 5.53 -5.04 -0.44
C TYR A 27 5.13 -5.52 0.95
N CYS A 28 3.89 -5.30 1.39
CA CYS A 28 3.46 -5.78 2.71
C CYS A 28 3.66 -7.30 2.84
N CYS A 29 3.34 -8.03 1.77
CA CYS A 29 3.63 -9.47 1.65
C CYS A 29 5.14 -9.78 1.70
N LYS A 30 5.97 -9.08 0.92
CA LYS A 30 7.43 -9.29 0.89
C LYS A 30 8.10 -8.97 2.24
N THR A 31 7.61 -7.94 2.91
CA THR A 31 8.23 -7.34 4.08
C THR A 31 7.62 -7.86 5.38
N ARG A 32 6.69 -8.83 5.30
CA ARG A 32 5.92 -9.41 6.42
C ARG A 32 5.28 -8.35 7.32
N LYS A 33 4.91 -7.19 6.75
CA LYS A 33 4.13 -6.15 7.44
C LYS A 33 2.66 -6.52 7.39
N TRP A 34 2.31 -7.65 8.01
CA TRP A 34 0.95 -8.18 8.04
C TRP A 34 -0.05 -7.21 8.70
N THR A 35 0.44 -6.35 9.60
CA THR A 35 -0.35 -5.30 10.25
C THR A 35 -0.86 -4.24 9.29
N GLU A 36 -0.24 -4.08 8.12
CA GLU A 36 -0.61 -3.08 7.11
C GLU A 36 -1.59 -3.62 6.05
N ILE A 37 -1.73 -4.95 5.93
CA ILE A 37 -2.65 -5.60 4.99
C ILE A 37 -4.12 -5.15 5.13
N PRO A 38 -4.71 -5.02 6.33
CA PRO A 38 -6.10 -4.57 6.44
C PRO A 38 -6.33 -3.17 5.86
N TYR A 39 -5.34 -2.27 5.94
CA TYR A 39 -5.43 -0.95 5.31
C TYR A 39 -5.37 -1.06 3.78
N VAL A 40 -4.46 -1.88 3.24
CA VAL A 40 -4.37 -2.11 1.79
C VAL A 40 -5.66 -2.74 1.24
N GLN A 41 -6.28 -3.66 1.99
CA GLN A 41 -7.59 -4.23 1.64
C GLN A 41 -8.70 -3.18 1.64
N ALA A 42 -8.70 -2.23 2.58
CA ALA A 42 -9.65 -1.12 2.58
C ALA A 42 -9.50 -0.24 1.33
N PHE A 43 -8.27 0.04 0.89
CA PHE A 43 -8.03 0.78 -0.36
C PHE A 43 -8.48 0.00 -1.61
N MET A 44 -8.29 -1.32 -1.65
CA MET A 44 -8.82 -2.17 -2.73
C MET A 44 -10.35 -2.08 -2.83
N VAL A 45 -11.05 -2.13 -1.70
CA VAL A 45 -12.52 -1.98 -1.65
C VAL A 45 -12.94 -0.57 -2.08
N LEU A 46 -12.21 0.47 -1.66
CA LEU A 46 -12.50 1.85 -2.07
C LEU A 46 -12.29 2.09 -3.57
N TYR A 47 -11.32 1.41 -4.20
CA TYR A 47 -11.11 1.47 -5.65
C TYR A 47 -12.23 0.77 -6.44
N GLN A 48 -12.90 -0.23 -5.85
CA GLN A 48 -13.95 -1.03 -6.50
C GLN A 48 -15.36 -0.40 -6.39
N ASN A 49 -15.54 0.63 -5.57
CA ASN A 49 -16.78 1.40 -5.43
C ASN A 49 -16.79 2.60 -6.38
#